data_AF-A0A0F9P818-F1
#
_entry.id   AF-A0A0F9P818-F1
#
_cell.length_a   1.000
_cell.length_b   1.000
_cell.length_c   1.000
_cell.angle_alpha   90.00
_cell.angle_beta   90.00
_cell.angle_gamma   90.00
#
_symmetry.space_group_name_H-M   'P 1'
#
loop_
_entity.id
_entity.type
_entity.pdbx_description
1 polymer ?
#
loop_
_entity_poly.entity_id
_entity_poly.type
_entity_poly.pdbx_seq_one_letter_code
_entity_poly.pdbx_strand_id
1 'polypeptide(L)'
;MENNSITDAIVTDVRHINECEYVKENKGITIRITREGTEEIHGMDHESETALDNYNDFDIEIDNNGTLEDLYGIARSTVDTILIIERLMKRGEVYNGKE
;
A
#
# COMPACT_ATOMS: atom_id res chain seq x y z
N MET A 1 -2.14 14.95 29.76
CA MET A 1 -2.12 15.04 28.29
C MET A 1 -2.90 13.83 27.81
N GLU A 2 -4.11 14.02 27.32
CA GLU A 2 -4.82 12.92 26.68
C GLU A 2 -3.98 12.49 25.48
N ASN A 3 -3.56 11.23 25.50
CA ASN A 3 -2.81 10.62 24.42
C ASN A 3 -3.81 10.48 23.28
N ASN A 4 -3.97 11.53 22.48
CA ASN A 4 -4.84 11.53 21.31
C ASN A 4 -4.10 10.72 20.25
N SER A 5 -4.05 9.41 20.45
CA SER A 5 -3.35 8.47 19.59
C SER A 5 -4.01 8.55 18.22
N ILE A 6 -3.34 9.23 17.28
CA ILE A 6 -3.55 8.95 15.86
C ILE A 6 -3.34 7.44 15.75
N THR A 7 -4.45 6.72 15.55
CA THR A 7 -4.45 5.26 15.55
C THR A 7 -4.02 4.73 14.19
N ASP A 8 -4.27 5.51 13.13
CA ASP A 8 -3.97 5.15 11.75
C ASP A 8 -3.25 6.31 11.05
N ALA A 9 -2.11 6.01 10.41
CA ALA A 9 -1.34 6.95 9.61
C ALA A 9 -1.20 6.42 8.17
N ILE A 10 -1.41 7.30 7.19
CA ILE A 10 -1.25 6.98 5.77
C ILE A 10 -0.08 7.81 5.23
N VAL A 11 0.91 7.14 4.64
CA VAL A 11 2.06 7.77 3.98
C VAL A 11 1.87 7.58 2.49
N THR A 12 1.58 8.66 1.76
CA THR A 12 1.16 8.59 0.36
C THR A 12 2.30 8.74 -0.65
N ASP A 13 3.47 9.20 -0.21
CA ASP A 13 4.61 9.53 -1.09
C ASP A 13 5.83 8.68 -0.71
N VAL A 14 5.69 7.38 -0.89
CA VAL A 14 6.78 6.40 -0.71
C VAL A 14 7.40 6.15 -2.08
N ARG A 15 8.68 6.50 -2.24
CA ARG A 15 9.39 6.49 -3.53
C ARG A 15 10.67 5.66 -3.50
N HIS A 16 11.14 5.26 -2.33
CA HIS A 16 12.38 4.52 -2.19
C HIS A 16 12.20 3.21 -1.41
N ILE A 17 13.00 2.20 -1.75
CA ILE A 17 12.94 0.86 -1.12
C ILE A 17 13.10 0.96 0.41
N ASN A 18 14.03 1.79 0.90
CA ASN A 18 14.25 1.97 2.33
C ASN A 18 13.04 2.54 3.07
N GLU A 19 12.18 3.31 2.40
CA GLU A 19 10.93 3.81 2.99
C GLU A 19 9.90 2.69 3.10
N CYS A 20 9.77 1.83 2.08
CA CYS A 20 8.94 0.62 2.15
C CYS A 20 9.40 -0.29 3.30
N GLU A 21 10.71 -0.59 3.35
CA GLU A 21 11.29 -1.42 4.41
C GLU A 21 11.02 -0.82 5.80
N TYR A 22 11.20 0.50 5.96
CA TYR A 22 10.91 1.17 7.23
C TYR A 22 9.44 1.00 7.65
N VAL A 23 8.49 1.13 6.72
CA VAL A 23 7.06 0.90 7.01
C VAL A 23 6.83 -0.54 7.48
N LYS A 24 7.40 -1.53 6.78
CA LYS A 24 7.24 -2.96 7.10
C LYS A 24 7.86 -3.34 8.43
N GLU A 25 9.09 -2.88 8.72
CA GLU A 25 9.77 -3.07 10.00
C GLU A 25 8.94 -2.54 11.18
N ASN A 26 8.15 -1.48 10.94
CA ASN A 26 7.25 -0.88 11.92
C ASN A 26 5.82 -1.46 11.89
N LYS A 27 5.64 -2.66 11.30
CA LYS A 27 4.36 -3.37 11.19
C LYS A 27 3.29 -2.61 10.40
N GLY A 28 3.71 -1.68 9.55
CA GLY A 28 2.83 -1.05 8.58
C GLY A 28 2.54 -1.98 7.41
N ILE A 29 1.52 -1.62 6.63
CA ILE A 29 1.09 -2.33 5.43
C ILE A 29 1.46 -1.48 4.22
N THR A 30 2.10 -2.09 3.24
CA THR A 30 2.51 -1.45 1.98
C THR A 30 1.51 -1.77 0.87
N ILE A 31 1.10 -0.75 0.12
CA ILE A 31 0.09 -0.87 -0.93
C ILE A 31 0.66 -0.29 -2.22
N ARG A 32 0.79 -1.11 -3.27
CA ARG A 32 1.18 -0.66 -4.62
C ARG A 32 -0.08 -0.47 -5.45
N ILE A 33 -0.17 0.66 -6.17
CA ILE A 33 -1.21 0.90 -7.16
C ILE A 33 -0.53 1.07 -8.51
N THR A 34 -0.86 0.23 -9.47
CA THR A 34 -0.32 0.28 -10.84
C THR A 34 -1.40 0.64 -11.84
N ARG A 35 -1.04 1.29 -12.95
CA ARG A 35 -1.95 1.58 -14.06
C ARG A 35 -1.19 1.40 -15.37
N GLU A 36 -1.73 0.62 -16.29
CA GLU A 36 -1.16 0.43 -17.61
C GLU A 36 -1.21 1.72 -18.44
N GLY A 37 -0.25 1.88 -19.35
CA GLY A 37 -0.19 3.04 -20.25
C GLY A 37 0.31 4.34 -19.59
N THR A 38 0.82 4.28 -18.36
CA THR A 38 1.49 5.42 -17.70
C THR A 38 3.01 5.43 -17.90
N GLU A 39 3.56 4.48 -18.68
CA GLU A 39 4.98 4.33 -18.99
C GLU A 39 5.57 5.50 -19.82
N GLU A 40 4.74 6.43 -20.30
CA GLU A 40 5.18 7.59 -21.10
C GLU A 40 4.97 8.94 -20.39
N ILE A 41 4.73 8.95 -19.08
CA ILE A 41 4.59 10.21 -18.33
C ILE A 41 5.99 10.84 -18.15
N HIS A 42 6.15 12.06 -18.68
CA HIS A 42 7.39 12.85 -18.61
C HIS A 42 8.04 12.86 -17.20
N GLY A 43 9.30 12.43 -17.08
CA GLY A 43 10.09 12.55 -15.84
C GLY A 43 10.79 11.29 -15.31
N MET A 44 10.69 10.14 -16.02
CA MET A 44 11.17 8.82 -15.57
C MET A 44 12.69 8.66 -15.35
N ASP A 45 13.50 9.65 -15.71
CA ASP A 45 14.97 9.57 -15.56
C ASP A 45 15.44 9.77 -14.11
N HIS A 46 14.55 10.19 -13.19
CA HIS A 46 14.92 10.36 -11.79
C HIS A 46 14.72 9.05 -11.00
N GLU A 47 15.72 8.69 -10.17
CA GLU A 47 15.73 7.46 -9.38
C GLU A 47 14.46 7.30 -8.50
N SER A 48 13.88 8.40 -8.04
CA SER A 48 12.64 8.41 -7.26
C SER A 48 11.37 8.02 -8.03
N GLU A 49 11.46 7.84 -9.35
CA GLU A 49 10.34 7.37 -10.20
C GLU A 49 10.45 5.87 -10.54
N THR A 50 11.65 5.27 -10.41
CA THR A 50 11.91 3.87 -10.83
C THR A 50 12.44 2.97 -9.71
N ALA A 51 12.82 3.54 -8.56
CA ALA A 51 13.42 2.78 -7.46
C ALA A 51 12.54 1.62 -6.94
N LEU A 52 11.22 1.71 -7.12
CA LEU A 52 10.27 0.68 -6.70
C LEU A 52 9.82 -0.25 -7.83
N ASP A 53 10.29 -0.08 -9.07
CA ASP A 53 9.85 -0.89 -10.21
C ASP A 53 10.14 -2.38 -9.99
N ASN A 54 11.32 -2.66 -9.43
CA ASN A 54 11.78 -4.02 -9.14
C ASN A 54 11.48 -4.49 -7.71
N TYR A 55 10.75 -3.68 -6.93
CA TYR A 55 10.31 -4.07 -5.59
C TYR A 55 9.06 -4.95 -5.71
N ASN A 56 9.12 -6.17 -5.17
CA ASN A 56 8.06 -7.18 -5.30
C ASN A 56 7.50 -7.62 -3.95
N ASP A 57 7.84 -6.91 -2.87
CA ASP A 57 7.50 -7.29 -1.50
C ASP A 57 6.42 -6.35 -0.92
N PHE A 58 5.45 -5.96 -1.76
CA PHE A 58 4.28 -5.21 -1.33
C PHE A 58 3.25 -6.15 -0.70
N ASP A 59 2.57 -5.71 0.36
CA ASP A 59 1.55 -6.52 1.04
C ASP A 59 0.23 -6.59 0.24
N ILE A 60 -0.10 -5.50 -0.45
CA ILE A 60 -1.30 -5.39 -1.30
C ILE A 60 -0.89 -4.76 -2.62
N GLU A 61 -1.27 -5.39 -3.73
CA GLU A 61 -1.08 -4.85 -5.08
C GLU A 61 -2.45 -4.62 -5.74
N ILE A 62 -2.66 -3.40 -6.24
CA ILE A 62 -3.89 -2.96 -6.87
C ILE A 62 -3.62 -2.60 -8.32
N ASP A 63 -4.33 -3.26 -9.23
CA ASP A 63 -4.38 -2.88 -10.64
C ASP A 63 -5.51 -1.85 -10.89
N ASN A 64 -5.14 -0.61 -11.20
CA ASN A 64 -6.03 0.52 -11.47
C ASN A 64 -6.23 0.77 -12.98
N ASN A 65 -6.53 -0.30 -13.71
CA ASN A 65 -6.87 -0.27 -15.13
C ASN A 65 -8.36 -0.07 -15.42
N GLY A 66 -9.22 -0.08 -14.39
CA GLY A 66 -10.67 0.08 -14.51
C GLY A 66 -11.14 1.54 -14.58
N THR A 67 -12.44 1.70 -14.30
CA THR A 67 -13.10 3.00 -14.15
C THR A 67 -12.81 3.61 -12.77
N LEU A 68 -13.15 4.89 -12.60
CA LEU A 68 -13.07 5.54 -11.30
C LEU A 68 -13.97 4.86 -10.25
N GLU A 69 -15.12 4.33 -10.67
CA GLU A 69 -16.02 3.56 -9.79
C GLU A 69 -15.37 2.25 -9.34
N ASP A 70 -14.68 1.56 -10.24
CA ASP A 70 -13.91 0.36 -9.90
C ASP A 70 -12.84 0.68 -8.87
N LEU A 71 -12.12 1.79 -9.04
CA LEU A 71 -11.11 2.25 -8.08
C LEU A 71 -11.72 2.55 -6.70
N TYR A 72 -12.89 3.18 -6.63
CA TYR A 72 -13.59 3.40 -5.36
C TYR A 72 -13.99 2.08 -4.69
N GLY A 73 -14.48 1.11 -5.47
CA GLY A 73 -14.82 -0.22 -4.97
C GLY A 73 -13.60 -0.98 -4.44
N ILE A 74 -12.49 -0.92 -5.16
CA ILE A 74 -11.22 -1.52 -4.74
C ILE A 74 -10.72 -0.84 -3.47
N ALA A 75 -10.67 0.49 -3.40
CA ALA A 75 -10.21 1.22 -2.23
C ALA A 75 -11.00 0.84 -0.96
N ARG A 76 -12.34 0.71 -1.06
CA ARG A 76 -13.17 0.24 0.06
C ARG A 76 -12.79 -1.19 0.48
N SER A 77 -12.70 -2.11 -0.48
CA SER A 77 -12.36 -3.51 -0.21
C SER A 77 -10.96 -3.68 0.40
N THR A 78 -10.01 -2.83 -0.02
CA THR A 78 -8.66 -2.77 0.52
C THR A 78 -8.67 -2.33 1.99
N VAL A 79 -9.46 -1.31 2.35
CA VAL A 79 -9.62 -0.89 3.74
C VAL A 79 -10.22 -2.02 4.60
N ASP A 80 -11.25 -2.71 4.11
CA ASP A 80 -11.83 -3.85 4.82
C ASP A 80 -10.80 -4.97 5.06
N THR A 81 -9.98 -5.25 4.05
CA THR A 81 -8.87 -6.22 4.13
C THR A 81 -7.83 -5.80 5.18
N ILE A 82 -7.43 -4.53 5.19
CA ILE A 82 -6.48 -3.98 6.17
C ILE A 82 -7.01 -4.12 7.60
N LEU A 83 -8.29 -3.83 7.82
CA LEU A 83 -8.91 -3.98 9.15
C LEU A 83 -8.96 -5.44 9.60
N ILE A 84 -9.12 -6.40 8.68
CA ILE A 84 -9.04 -7.84 8.99
C ILE A 84 -7.60 -8.22 9.35
N ILE A 85 -6.62 -7.83 8.53
CA ILE A 85 -5.19 -8.08 8.78
C ILE A 85 -4.79 -7.54 10.15
N GLU A 86 -5.15 -6.30 10.46
CA GLU A 86 -4.83 -5.65 11.74
C GLU A 86 -5.39 -6.45 12.94
N ARG A 87 -6.63 -6.94 12.83
CA ARG A 87 -7.25 -7.78 13.87
C ARG A 87 -6.53 -9.13 14.04
N LEU A 88 -6.11 -9.75 12.94
CA LEU A 88 -5.36 -11.02 12.97
C LEU A 88 -3.97 -10.82 13.57
N MET A 89 -3.25 -9.76 13.18
CA MET A 89 -1.95 -9.40 13.74
C MET A 89 -2.02 -9.17 15.26
N LYS A 90 -3.07 -8.50 15.75
CA LYS A 90 -3.32 -8.31 17.20
C LYS A 90 -3.54 -9.62 17.95
N ARG A 91 -3.97 -10.68 17.26
CA ARG A 91 -4.17 -12.04 17.81
C ARG A 91 -2.95 -12.96 17.61
N GLY A 92 -1.90 -12.50 16.92
CA GLY A 92 -0.76 -13.33 16.56
C GLY A 92 -1.07 -14.32 15.43
N GLU A 93 -2.09 -14.03 14.62
CA GLU A 93 -2.56 -14.86 13.52
C GLU A 93 -2.14 -14.26 12.17
N VAL A 94 -2.02 -15.10 11.14
CA VAL A 94 -1.62 -14.69 9.79
C VAL A 94 -2.84 -14.69 8.86
N TYR A 95 -2.99 -13.64 8.07
CA TYR A 95 -3.99 -13.59 7.00
C TYR A 95 -3.52 -14.44 5.82
N ASN A 96 -4.25 -15.50 5.49
CA ASN A 96 -3.90 -16.44 4.40
C ASN A 96 -4.64 -16.15 3.08
N GLY A 97 -5.32 -15.00 2.97
CA GLY A 97 -6.12 -14.63 1.80
C GLY A 97 -7.51 -15.27 1.77
N LYS A 98 -8.53 -14.43 1.56
CA LYS A 98 -9.97 -14.72 1.37
C LYS A 98 -10.77 -15.12 2.63
N GLU A 99 -11.45 -14.14 3.20
CA GLU A 99 -12.88 -14.29 3.56
C GLU A 99 -13.73 -13.57 2.51
#